data_AF-A0A503W7P9-F1
#
_entry.id   AF-A0A503W7P9-F1
#
_cell.length_a   1.000
_cell.length_b   1.000
_cell.length_c   1.000
_cell.angle_alpha   90.00
_cell.angle_beta   90.00
_cell.angle_gamma   90.00
#
_symmetry.space_group_name_H-M   'P 1'
#
loop_
_entity.id
_entity.type
_entity.pdbx_description
1 polymer ?
#
loop_
_entity_poly.entity_id
_entity_poly.type
_entity_poly.pdbx_seq_one_letter_code
_entity_poly.pdbx_strand_id
1 'polypeptide(L)'
;MSPPPETVPFFSQWETPDMTLAVLADGAEVALRRDALWENSGARTLDEYALWATNICGMACLKMILAARGQIVPTIELARRCTGYGGYVVTEESIKGLIYAPFVSFVKAEFGLEAEVMTSVATSDIPTILRRSRFFTASVSSLIRWPEREPPSKGGHLVLVMSASDEGFRFHNPSGHTGATQANAVLAPADFDRFFANRGIAVSI
;
A
#
# COMPACT_ATOMS: atom_id res chain seq x y z
N MET A 1 -9.38 4.98 22.74
CA MET A 1 -9.86 3.92 21.84
C MET A 1 -9.44 4.30 20.43
N SER A 2 -8.77 3.40 19.71
CA SER A 2 -8.49 3.60 18.29
C SER A 2 -9.83 3.65 17.53
N PRO A 3 -10.08 4.65 16.67
CA PRO A 3 -11.31 4.67 15.89
C PRO A 3 -11.41 3.42 15.00
N PRO A 4 -12.64 2.96 14.70
CA PRO A 4 -12.86 1.69 14.02
C PRO A 4 -12.17 1.67 12.65
N PRO A 5 -11.71 0.50 12.17
CA PRO A 5 -11.01 0.34 10.89
C PRO A 5 -11.67 1.09 9.71
N GLU A 6 -12.99 1.13 9.70
CA GLU A 6 -13.83 1.72 8.66
C GLU A 6 -13.63 3.23 8.48
N THR A 7 -13.09 3.93 9.48
CA THR A 7 -12.85 5.39 9.44
C THR A 7 -11.50 5.76 8.82
N VAL A 8 -10.66 4.78 8.47
CA VAL A 8 -9.36 5.04 7.84
C VAL A 8 -9.62 5.47 6.39
N PRO A 9 -9.20 6.67 5.96
CA PRO A 9 -9.41 7.12 4.59
C PRO A 9 -8.72 6.19 3.59
N PHE A 10 -9.39 5.91 2.47
CA PHE A 10 -8.81 5.14 1.37
C PHE A 10 -8.15 6.08 0.36
N PHE A 11 -6.95 5.69 -0.10
CA PHE A 11 -6.29 6.28 -1.26
C PHE A 11 -5.78 5.17 -2.18
N SER A 12 -6.11 5.28 -3.46
CA SER A 12 -5.54 4.45 -4.51
C SER A 12 -4.07 4.82 -4.74
N GLN A 13 -3.27 3.86 -5.24
CA GLN A 13 -1.89 4.16 -5.65
C GLN A 13 -1.85 5.03 -6.92
N TRP A 14 -2.94 5.05 -7.67
CA TRP A 14 -3.20 6.01 -8.74
C TRP A 14 -4.16 7.07 -8.21
N GLU A 15 -3.94 8.34 -8.54
CA GLU A 15 -4.75 9.41 -7.94
C GLU A 15 -6.22 9.34 -8.36
N THR A 16 -6.53 8.82 -9.56
CA THR A 16 -7.89 8.39 -9.92
C THR A 16 -8.09 6.92 -9.53
N PRO A 17 -9.03 6.58 -8.61
CA PRO A 17 -9.23 5.20 -8.13
C PRO A 17 -9.59 4.19 -9.22
N ASP A 18 -10.24 4.61 -10.29
CA ASP A 18 -10.72 3.72 -11.36
C ASP A 18 -9.65 3.38 -12.42
N MET A 19 -8.40 3.84 -12.24
CA MET A 19 -7.31 3.62 -13.19
C MET A 19 -6.87 2.17 -13.32
N THR A 20 -7.23 1.30 -12.38
CA THR A 20 -6.77 -0.09 -12.32
C THR A 20 -6.96 -0.85 -13.61
N LEU A 21 -8.18 -0.83 -14.16
CA LEU A 21 -8.50 -1.57 -15.38
C LEU A 21 -7.80 -0.99 -16.61
N ALA A 22 -7.71 0.34 -16.70
CA ALA A 22 -7.00 1.00 -17.78
C ALA A 22 -5.49 0.66 -17.76
N VAL A 23 -4.86 0.68 -16.58
CA VAL A 23 -3.45 0.32 -16.40
C VAL A 23 -3.18 -1.14 -16.79
N LEU A 24 -4.11 -2.04 -16.49
CA LEU A 24 -4.00 -3.45 -16.85
C LEU A 24 -4.23 -3.71 -18.34
N ALA A 25 -5.16 -2.99 -18.96
CA ALA A 25 -5.51 -3.17 -20.37
C ALA A 25 -4.49 -2.51 -21.31
N ASP A 26 -4.10 -1.28 -21.02
CA ASP A 26 -3.32 -0.44 -21.92
C ASP A 26 -1.84 -0.34 -21.52
N GLY A 27 -1.49 -0.88 -20.34
CA GLY A 27 -0.18 -0.71 -19.73
C GLY A 27 -0.05 0.61 -18.96
N ALA A 28 0.77 0.59 -17.92
CA ALA A 28 0.90 1.72 -17.00
C ALA A 28 1.41 3.01 -17.69
N GLU A 29 2.40 2.90 -18.56
CA GLU A 29 2.99 4.04 -19.26
C GLU A 29 1.96 4.83 -20.09
N VAL A 30 1.03 4.12 -20.74
CA VAL A 30 -0.02 4.73 -21.57
C VAL A 30 -1.18 5.19 -20.71
N ALA A 31 -1.66 4.35 -19.79
CA ALA A 31 -2.86 4.63 -19.02
C ALA A 31 -2.66 5.83 -18.09
N LEU A 32 -1.55 5.88 -17.34
CA LEU A 32 -1.31 6.89 -16.31
C LEU A 32 -1.16 8.31 -16.87
N ARG A 33 -0.80 8.44 -18.15
CA ARG A 33 -0.78 9.73 -18.84
C ARG A 33 -2.18 10.34 -19.01
N ARG A 34 -3.24 9.56 -18.80
CA ARG A 34 -4.65 9.99 -18.86
C ARG A 34 -5.30 10.07 -17.48
N ASP A 35 -4.55 9.85 -16.40
CA ASP A 35 -5.08 10.01 -15.05
C ASP A 35 -5.39 11.50 -14.80
N ALA A 36 -6.66 11.85 -14.67
CA ALA A 36 -7.10 13.24 -14.55
C ALA A 36 -6.66 13.90 -13.24
N LEU A 37 -6.29 13.12 -12.22
CA LEU A 37 -5.96 13.60 -10.88
C LEU A 37 -4.46 13.52 -10.56
N TRP A 38 -3.61 13.25 -11.57
CA TRP A 38 -2.17 13.01 -11.38
C TRP A 38 -1.47 14.12 -10.57
N GLU A 39 -1.88 15.38 -10.70
CA GLU A 39 -1.28 16.52 -9.99
C GLU A 39 -1.41 16.39 -8.46
N ASN A 40 -2.46 15.72 -7.97
CA ASN A 40 -2.69 15.48 -6.54
C ASN A 40 -1.63 14.56 -5.91
N SER A 41 -0.87 13.84 -6.74
CA SER A 41 0.25 13.02 -6.29
C SER A 41 1.44 13.85 -5.81
N GLY A 42 1.52 15.13 -6.19
CA GLY A 42 2.68 15.98 -5.95
C GLY A 42 3.84 15.73 -6.92
N ALA A 43 3.59 15.03 -8.03
CA ALA A 43 4.50 15.00 -9.18
C ALA A 43 4.60 16.39 -9.81
N ARG A 44 5.80 16.72 -10.30
CA ARG A 44 6.10 17.98 -10.99
C ARG A 44 5.75 17.92 -12.48
N THR A 45 5.74 16.72 -13.04
CA THR A 45 5.41 16.46 -14.44
C THR A 45 4.60 15.17 -14.55
N LEU A 46 3.84 15.05 -15.64
CA LEU A 46 3.15 13.82 -15.97
C LEU A 46 4.10 12.63 -16.19
N ASP A 47 5.32 12.89 -16.68
CA ASP A 47 6.36 11.87 -16.80
C ASP A 47 6.84 11.35 -15.43
N GLU A 48 7.04 12.25 -14.46
CA GLU A 48 7.36 11.85 -13.08
C GLU A 48 6.22 11.02 -12.50
N TYR A 49 4.96 11.41 -12.73
CA TYR A 49 3.80 10.63 -12.29
C TYR A 49 3.79 9.22 -12.89
N ALA A 50 3.89 9.12 -14.22
CA ALA A 50 3.84 7.84 -14.92
C ALA A 50 4.98 6.89 -14.51
N LEU A 51 6.17 7.43 -14.24
CA LEU A 51 7.32 6.68 -13.75
C LEU A 51 7.09 6.11 -12.34
N TRP A 52 6.55 6.92 -11.43
CA TRP A 52 6.41 6.55 -10.02
C TRP A 52 5.16 5.74 -9.71
N ALA A 53 4.02 5.98 -10.37
CA ALA A 53 2.71 5.53 -9.86
C ALA A 53 2.51 4.00 -9.83
N THR A 54 3.38 3.24 -10.49
CA THR A 54 3.40 1.76 -10.40
C THR A 54 4.11 1.22 -9.16
N ASN A 55 4.93 2.03 -8.48
CA ASN A 55 5.84 1.60 -7.41
C ASN A 55 5.52 2.22 -6.02
N ILE A 56 4.40 2.94 -5.92
CA ILE A 56 4.05 3.74 -4.73
C ILE A 56 2.94 3.12 -3.86
N CYS A 57 2.59 1.84 -4.03
CA CYS A 57 1.58 1.19 -3.17
C CYS A 57 1.90 1.29 -1.67
N GLY A 58 3.18 1.24 -1.29
CA GLY A 58 3.63 1.49 0.08
C GLY A 58 3.45 2.93 0.54
N MET A 59 3.67 3.92 -0.33
CA MET A 59 3.40 5.33 -0.01
C MET A 59 1.91 5.63 0.04
N ALA A 60 1.08 4.95 -0.75
CA ALA A 60 -0.38 5.02 -0.63
C ALA A 60 -0.82 4.47 0.75
N CYS A 61 -0.23 3.37 1.23
CA CYS A 61 -0.44 2.87 2.59
C CYS A 61 -0.04 3.91 3.65
N LEU A 62 1.13 4.55 3.49
CA LEU A 62 1.56 5.62 4.39
C LEU A 62 0.60 6.83 4.36
N LYS A 63 0.17 7.28 3.18
CA LYS A 63 -0.80 8.37 3.01
C LYS A 63 -2.10 8.07 3.77
N MET A 64 -2.61 6.84 3.69
CA MET A 64 -3.78 6.40 4.47
C MET A 64 -3.54 6.42 6.00
N ILE A 65 -2.37 5.98 6.46
CA ILE A 65 -1.98 6.04 7.88
C ILE A 65 -1.90 7.49 8.37
N LEU A 66 -1.26 8.39 7.61
CA LEU A 66 -1.16 9.81 7.95
C LEU A 66 -2.54 10.49 7.92
N ALA A 67 -3.38 10.13 6.94
CA ALA A 67 -4.74 10.66 6.84
C ALA A 67 -5.58 10.30 8.07
N ALA A 68 -5.41 9.08 8.60
CA ALA A 68 -6.05 8.65 9.85
C ALA A 68 -5.54 9.41 11.09
N ARG A 69 -4.40 10.12 11.00
CA ARG A 69 -3.88 11.07 12.00
C ARG A 69 -4.27 12.52 11.72
N GLY A 70 -5.07 12.78 10.68
CA GLY A 70 -5.48 14.12 10.28
C GLY A 70 -4.48 14.86 9.39
N GLN A 71 -3.49 14.17 8.81
CA GLN A 71 -2.48 14.76 7.93
C GLN A 71 -2.55 14.14 6.53
N ILE A 72 -2.67 14.96 5.48
CA ILE A 72 -2.58 14.52 4.09
C ILE A 72 -1.25 14.99 3.50
N VAL A 73 -0.49 14.06 2.90
CA VAL A 73 0.74 14.36 2.16
C VAL A 73 0.64 13.71 0.77
N PRO A 74 1.01 14.42 -0.31
CA PRO A 74 0.98 13.85 -1.66
C PRO A 74 1.86 12.60 -1.83
N THR A 75 1.39 11.62 -2.59
CA THR A 75 1.96 10.26 -2.63
C THR A 75 3.37 10.21 -3.21
N ILE A 76 3.64 10.99 -4.27
CA ILE A 76 4.98 11.09 -4.89
C ILE A 76 5.92 11.99 -4.09
N GLU A 77 5.39 12.97 -3.35
CA GLU A 77 6.20 13.69 -2.37
C GLU A 77 6.73 12.74 -1.28
N LEU A 78 5.87 11.88 -0.73
CA LEU A 78 6.28 10.84 0.21
C LEU A 78 7.33 9.92 -0.40
N ALA A 79 7.15 9.47 -1.64
CA ALA A 79 8.10 8.61 -2.34
C ALA A 79 9.48 9.29 -2.44
N ARG A 80 9.52 10.54 -2.93
CA ARG A 80 10.75 11.33 -3.09
C ARG A 80 11.47 11.57 -1.76
N ARG A 81 10.75 11.89 -0.68
CA ARG A 81 11.35 12.02 0.66
C ARG A 81 11.90 10.67 1.14
N CYS A 82 11.15 9.60 0.97
CA CYS A 82 11.57 8.24 1.33
C CYS A 82 12.80 7.78 0.54
N THR A 83 12.96 8.21 -0.72
CA THR A 83 14.17 7.97 -1.52
C THR A 83 15.42 8.55 -0.87
N GLY A 84 15.32 9.74 -0.25
CA GLY A 84 16.43 10.36 0.49
C GLY A 84 16.94 9.52 1.67
N TYR A 85 16.11 8.62 2.20
CA TYR A 85 16.47 7.66 3.24
C TYR A 85 16.94 6.31 2.68
N GLY A 86 16.91 6.11 1.36
CA GLY A 86 17.19 4.83 0.70
C GLY A 86 15.98 3.88 0.62
N GLY A 87 14.76 4.37 0.84
CA GLY A 87 13.54 3.55 0.71
C GLY A 87 13.17 3.18 -0.72
N TYR A 88 13.74 3.88 -1.69
CA TYR A 88 13.60 3.57 -3.11
C TYR A 88 14.95 3.67 -3.80
N VAL A 89 15.17 2.80 -4.78
CA VAL A 89 16.30 2.87 -5.70
C VAL A 89 15.74 3.19 -7.08
N VAL A 90 16.11 4.35 -7.60
CA VAL A 90 15.71 4.83 -8.92
C VAL A 90 16.88 4.57 -9.89
N THR A 91 16.61 3.83 -10.96
CA THR A 91 17.53 3.67 -12.09
C THR A 91 16.96 4.38 -13.32
N GLU A 92 17.73 4.50 -14.40
CA GLU A 92 17.25 5.08 -15.66
C GLU A 92 16.05 4.32 -16.25
N GLU A 93 15.95 3.02 -15.95
CA GLU A 93 14.96 2.11 -16.55
C GLU A 93 13.81 1.76 -15.60
N SER A 94 13.99 1.87 -14.28
CA SER A 94 13.02 1.36 -13.32
C SER A 94 13.15 1.95 -11.92
N ILE A 95 12.09 1.81 -11.14
CA ILE A 95 12.10 2.04 -9.69
C ILE A 95 11.90 0.70 -9.01
N LYS A 96 12.82 0.33 -8.11
CA LYS A 96 12.65 -0.89 -7.30
C LYS A 96 11.56 -0.66 -6.26
N GLY A 97 10.85 -1.73 -5.88
CA GLY A 97 9.83 -1.68 -4.83
C GLY A 97 10.39 -1.17 -3.49
N LEU A 98 9.48 -0.69 -2.64
CA LEU A 98 9.81 -0.10 -1.33
C LEU A 98 10.73 -0.99 -0.50
N ILE A 99 11.84 -0.43 -0.01
CA ILE A 99 12.78 -1.10 0.90
C ILE A 99 12.36 -0.80 2.35
N TYR A 100 12.04 -1.86 3.11
CA TYR A 100 11.32 -1.71 4.38
C TYR A 100 12.15 -1.10 5.52
N ALA A 101 13.42 -1.47 5.69
CA ALA A 101 14.23 -0.93 6.79
C ALA A 101 14.50 0.59 6.65
N PRO A 102 14.88 1.11 5.46
CA PRO A 102 14.91 2.54 5.21
C PRO A 102 13.56 3.23 5.40
N PHE A 103 12.46 2.60 4.96
CA PHE A 103 11.11 3.13 5.17
C PHE A 103 10.78 3.30 6.66
N VAL A 104 11.11 2.32 7.51
CA VAL A 104 10.91 2.42 8.96
C VAL A 104 11.69 3.61 9.54
N SER A 105 12.93 3.80 9.10
CA SER A 105 13.76 4.94 9.53
C SER A 105 13.14 6.28 9.08
N PHE A 106 12.66 6.33 7.84
CA PHE A 106 11.97 7.49 7.26
C PHE A 106 10.72 7.87 8.05
N VAL A 107 9.79 6.93 8.29
CA VAL A 107 8.52 7.26 8.93
C VAL A 107 8.68 7.67 10.40
N LYS A 108 9.70 7.13 11.08
CA LYS A 108 10.07 7.55 12.43
C LYS A 108 10.61 8.98 12.42
N ALA A 109 11.57 9.27 11.56
CA ALA A 109 12.21 10.59 11.52
C ALA A 109 11.25 11.71 11.08
N GLU A 110 10.41 11.44 10.10
CA GLU A 110 9.64 12.48 9.40
C GLU A 110 8.21 12.66 9.93
N PHE A 111 7.67 11.62 10.59
CA PHE A 111 6.29 11.61 11.08
C PHE A 111 6.15 11.13 12.53
N GLY A 112 7.25 10.73 13.19
CA GLY A 112 7.22 10.18 14.54
C GLY A 112 6.44 8.87 14.65
N LEU A 113 6.33 8.11 13.57
CA LEU A 113 5.65 6.81 13.56
C LEU A 113 6.60 5.72 14.06
N GLU A 114 6.13 4.88 14.99
CA GLU A 114 6.86 3.68 15.38
C GLU A 114 6.48 2.54 14.43
N ALA A 115 7.48 1.97 13.76
CA ALA A 115 7.26 0.91 12.78
C ALA A 115 8.33 -0.19 12.90
N GLU A 116 7.94 -1.41 12.57
CA GLU A 116 8.80 -2.60 12.69
C GLU A 116 8.69 -3.44 11.41
N VAL A 117 9.84 -3.85 10.86
CA VAL A 117 9.89 -4.79 9.74
C VAL A 117 9.61 -6.20 10.27
N MET A 118 8.60 -6.85 9.71
CA MET A 118 8.21 -8.20 10.09
C MET A 118 8.48 -9.17 8.94
N THR A 119 9.22 -10.24 9.22
CA THR A 119 9.53 -11.32 8.27
C THR A 119 9.15 -12.67 8.85
N SER A 120 8.90 -13.67 8.00
CA SER A 120 8.50 -15.02 8.43
C SER A 120 7.22 -15.03 9.28
N VAL A 121 6.28 -14.13 8.94
CA VAL A 121 4.99 -13.99 9.62
C VAL A 121 4.00 -14.99 9.07
N ALA A 122 3.42 -15.85 9.90
CA ALA A 122 2.27 -16.66 9.48
C ALA A 122 1.01 -15.77 9.44
N THR A 123 0.07 -16.08 8.54
CA THR A 123 -1.20 -15.32 8.47
C THR A 123 -1.95 -15.35 9.81
N SER A 124 -1.88 -16.45 10.56
CA SER A 124 -2.45 -16.59 11.90
C SER A 124 -1.84 -15.67 12.96
N ASP A 125 -0.64 -15.10 12.71
CA ASP A 125 0.03 -14.21 13.66
C ASP A 125 -0.41 -12.75 13.49
N ILE A 126 -0.99 -12.38 12.35
CA ILE A 126 -1.39 -11.00 12.03
C ILE A 126 -2.39 -10.43 13.06
N PRO A 127 -3.40 -11.17 13.56
CA PRO A 127 -4.24 -10.69 14.66
C PRO A 127 -3.44 -10.29 15.90
N THR A 128 -2.38 -11.02 16.24
CA THR A 128 -1.49 -10.70 17.36
C THR A 128 -0.66 -9.44 17.09
N ILE A 129 -0.17 -9.27 15.87
CA ILE A 129 0.52 -8.05 15.44
C ILE A 129 -0.41 -6.83 15.56
N LEU A 130 -1.67 -6.95 15.15
CA LEU A 130 -2.66 -5.87 15.22
C LEU A 130 -3.20 -5.58 16.62
N ARG A 131 -2.89 -6.42 17.62
CA ARG A 131 -3.14 -6.08 19.04
C ARG A 131 -2.10 -5.11 19.61
N ARG A 132 -0.88 -5.13 19.07
CA ARG A 132 0.25 -4.27 19.51
C ARG A 132 0.55 -3.10 18.57
N SER A 133 -0.01 -3.13 17.37
CA SER A 133 0.16 -2.10 16.35
C SER A 133 -1.20 -1.76 15.75
N ARG A 134 -1.37 -0.53 15.27
CA ARG A 134 -2.67 -0.12 14.72
C ARG A 134 -2.88 -0.58 13.28
N PHE A 135 -1.79 -0.75 12.55
CA PHE A 135 -1.81 -1.12 11.14
C PHE A 135 -0.75 -2.16 10.83
N PHE A 136 -1.01 -2.98 9.82
CA PHE A 136 0.00 -3.85 9.22
C PHE A 136 0.01 -3.66 7.70
N THR A 137 1.09 -3.09 7.18
CA THR A 137 1.31 -2.98 5.74
C THR A 137 1.82 -4.32 5.22
N ALA A 138 0.92 -5.15 4.69
CA ALA A 138 1.20 -6.52 4.30
C ALA A 138 1.73 -6.58 2.86
N SER A 139 2.80 -7.35 2.65
CA SER A 139 3.28 -7.70 1.31
C SER A 139 2.42 -8.81 0.73
N VAL A 140 1.71 -8.52 -0.36
CA VAL A 140 0.82 -9.46 -1.03
C VAL A 140 1.08 -9.49 -2.52
N SER A 141 0.58 -10.52 -3.21
CA SER A 141 0.49 -10.51 -4.67
C SER A 141 -0.49 -9.43 -5.14
N SER A 142 -0.19 -8.77 -6.25
CA SER A 142 -1.07 -7.77 -6.85
C SER A 142 -2.42 -8.36 -7.31
N LEU A 143 -2.47 -9.67 -7.57
CA LEU A 143 -3.69 -10.40 -7.93
C LEU A 143 -4.73 -10.50 -6.80
N ILE A 144 -4.42 -10.06 -5.57
CA ILE A 144 -5.41 -9.95 -4.48
C ILE A 144 -6.61 -9.07 -4.86
N ARG A 145 -6.47 -8.24 -5.90
CA ARG A 145 -7.58 -7.48 -6.50
C ARG A 145 -8.64 -8.37 -7.18
N TRP A 146 -8.35 -9.65 -7.42
CA TRP A 146 -9.27 -10.70 -7.90
C TRP A 146 -9.15 -11.92 -6.98
N PRO A 147 -9.82 -11.90 -5.82
CA PRO A 147 -9.68 -12.94 -4.79
C PRO A 147 -9.98 -14.37 -5.27
N GLU A 148 -10.81 -14.50 -6.31
CA GLU A 148 -11.19 -15.76 -6.93
C GLU A 148 -10.04 -16.42 -7.72
N ARG A 149 -8.94 -15.70 -8.00
CA ARG A 149 -7.82 -16.18 -8.82
C ARG A 149 -6.65 -16.65 -7.97
N GLU A 150 -5.96 -17.69 -8.43
CA GLU A 150 -4.72 -18.15 -7.80
C GLU A 150 -3.53 -17.27 -8.21
N PRO A 151 -2.72 -16.76 -7.27
CA PRO A 151 -1.56 -15.97 -7.62
C PRO A 151 -0.40 -16.86 -8.12
N PRO A 152 0.31 -16.48 -9.20
CA PRO A 152 1.49 -17.21 -9.65
C PRO A 152 2.68 -17.03 -8.70
N SER A 153 2.66 -15.98 -7.88
CA SER A 153 3.66 -15.67 -6.87
C SER A 153 3.06 -14.79 -5.77
N LYS A 154 3.65 -14.87 -4.57
CA LYS A 154 3.32 -14.01 -3.42
C LYS A 154 4.21 -12.77 -3.41
N GLY A 155 3.64 -11.62 -3.02
CA GLY A 155 4.36 -10.35 -2.88
C GLY A 155 4.41 -9.49 -4.15
N GLY A 156 5.15 -8.38 -4.09
CA GLY A 156 5.24 -7.39 -5.17
C GLY A 156 4.22 -6.26 -5.08
N HIS A 157 3.26 -6.35 -4.16
CA HIS A 157 2.29 -5.30 -3.84
C HIS A 157 2.14 -5.13 -2.32
N LEU A 158 1.66 -3.96 -1.89
CA LEU A 158 1.43 -3.64 -0.49
C LEU A 158 -0.03 -3.24 -0.27
N VAL A 159 -0.63 -3.78 0.79
CA VAL A 159 -1.98 -3.43 1.26
C VAL A 159 -1.95 -3.04 2.73
N LEU A 160 -2.87 -2.19 3.16
CA LEU A 160 -2.96 -1.71 4.54
C LEU A 160 -4.00 -2.52 5.31
N VAL A 161 -3.57 -3.47 6.13
CA VAL A 161 -4.46 -4.25 7.00
C VAL A 161 -4.75 -3.45 8.27
N MET A 162 -6.04 -3.34 8.60
CA MET A 162 -6.55 -2.52 9.71
C MET A 162 -7.22 -3.37 10.80
N SER A 163 -7.72 -4.55 10.44
CA SER A 163 -8.19 -5.56 11.41
C SER A 163 -8.05 -6.96 10.83
N ALA A 164 -7.81 -7.95 11.70
CA ALA A 164 -7.78 -9.35 11.35
C ALA A 164 -8.34 -10.20 12.49
N SER A 165 -9.21 -11.14 12.15
CA SER A 165 -9.76 -12.15 13.04
C SER A 165 -10.04 -13.43 12.24
N ASP A 166 -10.55 -14.47 12.90
CA ASP A 166 -11.02 -15.67 12.23
C ASP A 166 -12.20 -15.41 11.28
N GLU A 167 -12.94 -14.31 11.50
CA GLU A 167 -14.05 -13.88 10.64
C GLU A 167 -13.56 -13.20 9.35
N GLY A 168 -12.35 -12.63 9.35
CA GLY A 168 -11.76 -12.05 8.15
C GLY A 168 -10.71 -10.98 8.39
N PHE A 169 -9.99 -10.68 7.31
CA PHE A 169 -8.97 -9.67 7.20
C PHE A 169 -9.55 -8.46 6.49
N ARG A 170 -9.62 -7.32 7.17
CA ARG A 170 -10.06 -6.05 6.59
C ARG A 170 -8.86 -5.19 6.21
N PHE A 171 -8.80 -4.77 4.96
CA PHE A 171 -7.69 -4.00 4.43
C PHE A 171 -8.10 -3.00 3.35
N HIS A 172 -7.25 -1.99 3.17
CA HIS A 172 -7.29 -1.14 1.98
C HIS A 172 -6.29 -1.66 0.97
N ASN A 173 -6.73 -1.87 -0.27
CA ASN A 173 -5.89 -2.29 -1.39
C ASN A 173 -5.77 -1.14 -2.39
N PRO A 174 -4.60 -0.46 -2.43
CA PRO A 174 -4.37 0.68 -3.31
C PRO A 174 -4.50 0.38 -4.81
N SER A 175 -4.52 -0.91 -5.20
CA SER A 175 -4.62 -1.35 -6.60
C SER A 175 -5.91 -2.11 -6.90
N GLY A 176 -6.91 -2.01 -6.02
CA GLY A 176 -8.25 -2.59 -6.23
C GLY A 176 -8.95 -1.97 -7.42
N HIS A 177 -9.87 -2.69 -8.06
CA HIS A 177 -10.58 -2.22 -9.26
C HIS A 177 -12.10 -2.11 -9.07
N THR A 178 -12.61 -2.52 -7.91
CA THR A 178 -14.00 -2.40 -7.52
C THR A 178 -14.07 -1.87 -6.09
N GLY A 179 -15.19 -1.28 -5.69
CA GLY A 179 -15.37 -0.84 -4.30
C GLY A 179 -15.09 -1.95 -3.29
N ALA A 180 -15.49 -3.19 -3.59
CA ALA A 180 -15.27 -4.36 -2.73
C ALA A 180 -13.80 -4.81 -2.62
N THR A 181 -12.95 -4.41 -3.57
CA THR A 181 -11.53 -4.81 -3.62
C THR A 181 -10.58 -3.64 -3.37
N GLN A 182 -11.11 -2.44 -3.12
CA GLN A 182 -10.37 -1.21 -2.83
C GLN A 182 -10.40 -0.87 -1.34
N ALA A 183 -11.47 -0.23 -0.90
CA ALA A 183 -11.61 0.29 0.45
C ALA A 183 -12.33 -0.74 1.33
N ASN A 184 -11.80 -0.99 2.53
CA ASN A 184 -12.38 -1.89 3.51
C ASN A 184 -12.65 -3.30 2.95
N ALA A 185 -11.86 -3.74 1.97
CA ALA A 185 -11.92 -5.07 1.40
C ALA A 185 -11.77 -6.13 2.50
N VAL A 186 -12.53 -7.22 2.40
CA VAL A 186 -12.53 -8.30 3.38
C VAL A 186 -12.25 -9.62 2.69
N LEU A 187 -11.30 -10.38 3.21
CA LEU A 187 -11.02 -11.76 2.80
C LEU A 187 -11.00 -12.70 4.01
N ALA A 188 -11.41 -13.94 3.80
CA ALA A 188 -11.19 -14.99 4.79
C ALA A 188 -9.67 -15.21 5.00
N PRO A 189 -9.24 -15.68 6.18
CA PRO A 189 -7.81 -15.90 6.46
C PRO A 189 -7.10 -16.77 5.42
N ALA A 190 -7.75 -17.85 4.97
CA ALA A 190 -7.19 -18.76 3.96
C ALA A 190 -7.04 -18.08 2.60
N ASP A 191 -7.99 -17.24 2.20
CA ASP A 191 -7.92 -16.49 0.94
C ASP A 191 -6.83 -15.42 1.00
N PHE A 192 -6.69 -14.72 2.12
CA PHE A 192 -5.62 -13.74 2.30
C PHE A 192 -4.23 -14.43 2.25
N ASP A 193 -4.08 -15.59 2.88
CA ASP A 193 -2.80 -16.33 2.92
C ASP A 193 -2.28 -16.68 1.52
N ARG A 194 -3.16 -17.05 0.58
CA ARG A 194 -2.79 -17.35 -0.82
C ARG A 194 -1.98 -16.22 -1.46
N PHE A 195 -2.27 -14.97 -1.12
CA PHE A 195 -1.56 -13.80 -1.66
C PHE A 195 -0.42 -13.30 -0.77
N PHE A 196 -0.48 -13.55 0.55
CA PHE A 196 0.44 -12.97 1.54
C PHE A 196 1.84 -13.59 1.47
N ALA A 197 2.85 -12.73 1.36
CA ALA A 197 4.26 -13.09 1.22
C ALA A 197 5.01 -13.29 2.55
N ASN A 198 4.28 -13.51 3.64
CA ASN A 198 4.82 -13.76 4.98
C ASN A 198 5.75 -12.65 5.50
N ARG A 199 5.53 -11.42 5.05
CA ARG A 199 6.29 -10.23 5.47
C ARG A 199 5.48 -8.95 5.34
N GLY A 200 5.86 -7.94 6.10
CA GLY A 200 5.23 -6.63 6.05
C GLY A 200 5.86 -5.68 7.05
N ILE A 201 5.15 -4.58 7.33
CA ILE A 201 5.58 -3.56 8.28
C ILE A 201 4.45 -3.32 9.27
N ALA A 202 4.69 -3.59 10.54
CA ALA A 202 3.78 -3.21 11.62
C ALA A 202 3.97 -1.71 11.91
N VAL A 203 2.86 -0.97 12.06
CA VAL A 203 2.91 0.47 12.33
C VAL A 203 2.00 0.81 13.52
N SER A 204 2.58 1.47 14.50
CA SER A 204 1.90 2.04 15.66
C SER A 204 1.82 3.55 15.51
N ILE A 205 0.71 4.12 16.02
CA ILE A 205 0.49 5.56 16.05
C ILE A 205 0.16 6.02 17.46
#